data_AF-A0A350ILN9-F1
#
_entry.id   AF-A0A350ILN9-F1
#
_cell.length_a   1.000
_cell.length_b   1.000
_cell.length_c   1.000
_cell.angle_alpha   90.00
_cell.angle_beta   90.00
_cell.angle_gamma   90.00
#
_symmetry.space_group_name_H-M   'P 1'
#
loop_
_entity.id
_entity.type
_entity.pdbx_description
1 polymer ?
#
loop_
_entity_poly.entity_id
_entity_poly.type
_entity_poly.pdbx_seq_one_letter_code
_entity_poly.pdbx_strand_id
1 'polypeptide(L)'
;MGLIYPSSYCAAGIYYCFYEACKQSNLPISLIPIPRTGLAQAIFNFAKSSGSKTSYKPEKHNLIVWRKGQTSFGHIEKIFKVQNAGWVQTVAFNTKDQASGKEGVFIKKRNIYHPIGRLKILGLVGFNAIN
;
A
#
# COMPACT_ATOMS: atom_id res chain seq x y z
N MET A 1 5.43 16.05 -4.73
CA MET A 1 6.71 16.00 -4.00
C MET A 1 7.47 14.79 -4.49
N GLY A 2 8.62 14.98 -5.13
CA GLY A 2 9.51 13.89 -5.54
C GLY A 2 10.35 13.40 -4.37
N LEU A 3 10.74 12.12 -4.39
CA LEU A 3 11.70 11.57 -3.43
C LEU A 3 13.12 11.74 -3.96
N ILE A 4 14.10 12.04 -3.09
CA ILE A 4 15.51 12.09 -3.46
C ILE A 4 16.04 10.66 -3.60
N TYR A 5 16.71 10.33 -4.69
CA TYR A 5 17.26 8.99 -4.89
C TYR A 5 18.50 8.74 -4.00
N PRO A 6 18.63 7.57 -3.32
CA PRO A 6 17.63 6.53 -3.10
C PRO A 6 16.74 6.83 -1.88
N SER A 7 15.46 6.50 -1.99
CA SER A 7 14.46 6.78 -0.96
C SER A 7 13.51 5.59 -0.83
N SER A 8 13.79 4.70 0.12
CA SER A 8 13.06 3.45 0.37
C SER A 8 11.77 3.65 1.18
N TYR A 9 10.90 4.57 0.74
CA TYR A 9 9.62 4.83 1.43
C TYR A 9 8.55 3.79 1.08
N CYS A 10 7.52 3.69 1.92
CA CYS A 10 6.46 2.69 1.78
C CYS A 10 5.77 2.72 0.40
N ALA A 11 5.37 3.89 -0.09
CA ALA A 11 4.74 4.03 -1.41
C ALA A 11 5.67 3.67 -2.58
N ALA A 12 6.96 4.02 -2.47
CA ALA A 12 7.96 3.66 -3.48
C ALA A 12 8.17 2.13 -3.53
N GLY A 13 8.19 1.47 -2.37
CA GLY A 13 8.27 0.01 -2.29
C GLY A 13 7.06 -0.69 -2.91
N ILE A 14 5.86 -0.15 -2.71
CA ILE A 14 4.65 -0.68 -3.37
C ILE A 14 4.74 -0.51 -4.89
N TYR A 15 5.15 0.67 -5.38
CA TYR A 15 5.37 0.89 -6.82
C TYR A 15 6.41 -0.09 -7.38
N TYR A 16 7.50 -0.31 -6.67
CA TYR A 16 8.52 -1.28 -7.04
C TYR A 16 7.96 -2.70 -7.21
N CYS A 17 7.05 -3.14 -6.32
CA CYS A 17 6.37 -4.43 -6.50
C CYS A 17 5.56 -4.52 -7.80
N PHE A 18 4.90 -3.43 -8.23
CA PHE A 18 4.19 -3.41 -9.51
C PHE A 18 5.17 -3.39 -10.69
N TYR A 19 6.24 -2.61 -10.60
CA TYR A 19 7.29 -2.54 -11.61
C TYR A 19 7.94 -3.91 -11.86
N GLU A 20 8.33 -4.62 -10.79
CA GLU A 20 8.89 -5.97 -10.92
C GLU A 20 7.87 -6.96 -11.47
N ALA A 21 6.59 -6.86 -11.09
CA ALA A 21 5.54 -7.71 -11.65
C ALA A 21 5.37 -7.48 -13.16
N CYS A 22 5.39 -6.23 -13.62
CA CYS A 22 5.35 -5.90 -15.05
C CYS A 22 6.57 -6.48 -15.77
N LYS A 23 7.78 -6.30 -15.23
CA LYS A 23 9.02 -6.83 -15.80
C LYS A 23 9.00 -8.36 -15.91
N GLN A 24 8.59 -9.05 -14.85
CA GLN A 24 8.52 -10.52 -14.81
C GLN A 24 7.44 -11.08 -15.74
N SER A 25 6.37 -10.32 -15.98
CA SER A 25 5.26 -10.72 -16.85
C SER A 25 5.39 -10.20 -18.29
N ASN A 26 6.51 -9.55 -18.63
CA ASN A 26 6.73 -8.88 -19.91
C ASN A 26 5.60 -7.90 -20.30
N LEU A 27 5.05 -7.19 -19.31
CA LEU A 27 4.01 -6.19 -19.49
C LEU A 27 4.60 -4.77 -19.50
N PRO A 28 4.01 -3.83 -20.26
CA PRO A 28 4.47 -2.45 -20.26
C PRO A 28 4.21 -1.78 -18.91
N ILE A 29 5.17 -0.98 -18.45
CA ILE A 29 5.10 -0.26 -17.16
C ILE A 29 3.95 0.76 -17.12
N SER A 30 3.40 1.15 -18.27
CA SER A 30 2.20 2.00 -18.37
C SER A 30 0.95 1.35 -17.78
N LEU A 31 0.95 0.03 -17.58
CA LEU A 31 -0.13 -0.71 -16.93
C LEU A 31 -0.08 -0.67 -15.40
N ILE A 32 0.94 -0.06 -14.80
CA ILE A 32 1.01 0.09 -13.35
C ILE A 32 -0.15 0.99 -12.89
N PRO A 33 -1.09 0.47 -12.07
CA PRO A 33 -2.36 1.16 -11.79
C PRO A 33 -2.25 2.19 -10.64
N ILE A 34 -1.05 2.67 -10.35
CA ILE A 34 -0.79 3.66 -9.30
C ILE A 34 0.23 4.70 -9.78
N PRO A 35 0.11 5.96 -9.34
CA PRO A 35 1.06 6.99 -9.73
C PRO A 35 2.45 6.75 -9.15
N ARG A 36 3.49 7.18 -9.87
CA ARG A 36 4.87 7.18 -9.38
C ARG A 36 5.06 8.30 -8.35
N THR A 37 4.85 7.99 -7.07
CA THR A 37 4.89 8.98 -5.97
C THR A 37 5.42 8.37 -4.67
N GLY A 38 5.97 9.22 -3.79
CA GLY A 38 6.35 8.85 -2.43
C GLY A 38 5.22 8.95 -1.40
N LEU A 39 4.05 9.47 -1.78
CA LEU A 39 2.96 9.76 -0.85
C LEU A 39 1.84 8.71 -0.94
N ALA A 40 1.62 7.98 0.15
CA ALA A 40 0.52 7.03 0.29
C ALA A 40 -0.86 7.67 0.04
N GLN A 41 -1.06 8.90 0.54
CA GLN A 41 -2.29 9.65 0.32
C GLN A 41 -2.52 10.01 -1.15
N ALA A 42 -1.46 10.27 -1.92
CA ALA A 42 -1.60 10.57 -3.35
C ALA A 42 -2.07 9.34 -4.13
N ILE A 43 -1.60 8.13 -3.79
CA ILE A 43 -2.11 6.88 -4.36
C ILE A 43 -3.59 6.69 -4.05
N PHE A 44 -4.00 6.94 -2.81
CA PHE A 44 -5.42 6.85 -2.43
C PHE A 44 -6.30 7.86 -3.16
N ASN A 45 -5.85 9.12 -3.25
CA ASN A 45 -6.60 10.16 -3.95
C ASN A 45 -6.73 9.85 -5.44
N PHE A 46 -5.65 9.36 -6.08
CA PHE A 46 -5.70 8.88 -7.46
C PHE A 46 -6.74 7.77 -7.63
N ALA A 47 -6.68 6.72 -6.80
CA ALA A 47 -7.65 5.64 -6.85
C ALA A 47 -9.09 6.10 -6.60
N LYS A 48 -9.29 7.10 -5.73
CA LYS A 48 -10.60 7.70 -5.47
C LYS A 48 -11.13 8.50 -6.67
N SER A 49 -10.24 9.13 -7.45
CA SER A 49 -10.64 9.93 -8.63
C SER A 49 -10.80 9.10 -9.90
N SER A 50 -10.06 8.01 -10.06
CA SER A 50 -10.04 7.19 -11.28
C SER A 50 -10.73 5.82 -11.12
N GLY A 51 -10.98 5.37 -9.89
CA GLY A 51 -11.53 4.05 -9.59
C GLY A 51 -13.03 4.04 -9.34
N SER A 52 -13.59 2.82 -9.34
CA SER A 52 -14.95 2.56 -8.89
C SER A 52 -14.98 2.32 -7.39
N LYS A 53 -15.97 2.89 -6.69
CA LYS A 53 -16.15 2.64 -5.25
C LYS A 53 -16.59 1.20 -5.03
N THR A 54 -15.90 0.49 -4.14
CA THR A 54 -16.23 -0.88 -3.73
C THR A 54 -16.61 -0.92 -2.25
N SER A 55 -17.23 -2.01 -1.82
CA SER A 55 -17.46 -2.26 -0.39
C SER A 55 -16.14 -2.29 0.37
N TYR A 56 -16.11 -1.78 1.61
CA TYR A 56 -14.94 -1.83 2.48
C TYR A 56 -14.68 -3.26 2.98
N LYS A 57 -14.17 -4.11 2.09
CA LYS A 57 -13.86 -5.53 2.32
C LYS A 57 -12.43 -5.78 1.85
N PRO A 58 -11.59 -6.45 2.66
CA PRO A 58 -10.21 -6.69 2.28
C PRO A 58 -10.14 -7.83 1.28
N GLU A 59 -9.41 -7.63 0.19
CA GLU A 59 -9.11 -8.67 -0.78
C GLU A 59 -7.60 -8.84 -0.96
N LYS A 60 -7.20 -10.02 -1.45
CA LYS A 60 -5.80 -10.27 -1.81
C LYS A 60 -5.37 -9.24 -2.86
N HIS A 61 -4.16 -8.72 -2.73
CA HIS A 61 -3.54 -7.69 -3.58
C HIS A 61 -4.11 -6.27 -3.45
N ASN A 62 -5.14 -6.04 -2.64
CA ASN A 62 -5.52 -4.68 -2.27
C ASN A 62 -4.39 -3.98 -1.51
N LEU A 63 -4.35 -2.65 -1.60
CA LEU A 63 -3.53 -1.82 -0.74
C LEU A 63 -4.37 -1.32 0.43
N ILE A 64 -3.77 -1.28 1.62
CA ILE A 64 -4.34 -0.57 2.76
C ILE A 64 -3.60 0.76 2.87
N VAL A 65 -4.35 1.86 2.95
CA VAL A 65 -3.80 3.19 3.10
C VAL A 65 -4.19 3.78 4.43
N TRP A 66 -3.22 4.28 5.18
CA TRP A 66 -3.43 5.01 6.42
C TRP A 66 -2.99 6.47 6.30
N ARG A 67 -3.57 7.34 7.14
CA ARG A 67 -3.21 8.76 7.28
C ARG A 67 -2.76 9.07 8.71
N LYS A 68 -1.73 9.92 8.85
CA LYS A 68 -1.27 10.47 10.13
C LYS A 68 -2.01 11.75 10.45
N GLY A 69 -2.99 11.69 11.35
CA GLY A 69 -3.77 12.88 11.76
C GLY A 69 -4.42 13.58 10.57
N GLN A 70 -4.21 14.90 10.46
CA GLN A 70 -4.62 15.75 9.33
C GLN A 70 -3.45 16.12 8.40
N THR A 71 -2.37 15.35 8.40
CA THR A 71 -1.20 15.62 7.55
C THR A 71 -1.29 14.91 6.20
N SER A 72 -0.43 15.28 5.26
CA SER A 72 -0.24 14.58 3.98
C SER A 72 0.52 13.25 4.12
N PHE A 73 1.11 13.00 5.30
CA PHE A 73 1.86 11.80 5.58
C PHE A 73 0.94 10.64 5.96
N GLY A 74 1.34 9.45 5.58
CA GLY A 74 0.58 8.24 5.78
C GLY A 74 1.45 7.01 5.66
N HIS A 75 0.79 5.87 5.60
CA HIS A 75 1.43 4.59 5.37
C HIS A 75 0.64 3.81 4.34
N ILE A 76 1.31 2.90 3.63
CA ILE A 76 0.68 2.02 2.66
C ILE A 76 1.33 0.64 2.71
N GLU A 77 0.51 -0.39 2.68
CA GLU A 77 0.96 -1.77 2.69
C GLU A 77 0.12 -2.59 1.69
N LYS A 78 0.71 -3.63 1.09
CA LYS A 78 0.02 -4.52 0.14
C LYS A 78 -0.45 -5.78 0.86
N ILE A 79 -1.73 -6.10 0.75
CA ILE A 79 -2.30 -7.35 1.28
C ILE A 79 -1.86 -8.51 0.40
N PHE A 80 -1.30 -9.56 1.00
CA PHE A 80 -1.02 -10.81 0.29
C PHE A 80 -1.82 -12.00 0.85
N LYS A 81 -2.40 -11.87 2.05
CA LYS A 81 -3.31 -12.87 2.63
C LYS A 81 -4.44 -12.19 3.40
N VAL A 82 -5.67 -12.63 3.16
CA VAL A 82 -6.85 -12.24 3.94
C VAL A 82 -7.16 -13.34 4.95
N GLN A 83 -7.59 -12.95 6.14
CA GLN A 83 -8.00 -13.83 7.24
C GLN A 83 -9.39 -13.40 7.75
N ASN A 84 -9.91 -14.15 8.72
CA ASN A 84 -11.23 -13.88 9.29
C ASN A 84 -11.26 -12.57 10.10
N ALA A 85 -12.45 -11.99 10.28
CA ALA A 85 -12.70 -10.82 11.13
C ALA A 85 -11.83 -9.58 10.80
N GLY A 86 -11.55 -9.35 9.51
CA GLY A 86 -10.78 -8.19 9.04
C GLY A 86 -9.28 -8.28 9.25
N TRP A 87 -8.77 -9.42 9.73
CA TRP A 87 -7.33 -9.65 9.81
C TRP A 87 -6.73 -9.91 8.43
N VAL A 88 -5.53 -9.39 8.21
CA VAL A 88 -4.77 -9.57 6.97
C VAL A 88 -3.28 -9.72 7.28
N GLN A 89 -2.55 -10.32 6.35
CA GLN A 89 -1.10 -10.21 6.29
C GLN A 89 -0.69 -9.33 5.11
N THR A 90 0.21 -8.40 5.38
CA THR A 90 0.68 -7.41 4.44
C THR A 90 2.19 -7.48 4.24
N VAL A 91 2.65 -7.06 3.07
CA VAL A 91 4.05 -6.68 2.85
C VAL A 91 4.17 -5.19 3.15
N ALA A 92 5.00 -4.87 4.14
CA ALA A 92 5.18 -3.52 4.65
C ALA A 92 6.62 -3.06 4.42
N PHE A 93 6.78 -2.01 3.62
CA PHE A 93 8.05 -1.34 3.36
C PHE A 93 8.26 -0.20 4.35
N ASN A 94 9.52 0.12 4.64
CA ASN A 94 9.90 1.19 5.56
C ASN A 94 9.23 1.09 6.93
N THR A 95 9.17 -0.13 7.48
CA THR A 95 8.63 -0.37 8.81
C THR A 95 9.72 -0.92 9.71
N LYS A 96 9.58 -0.66 11.01
CA LYS A 96 10.39 -1.30 12.04
C LYS A 96 9.91 -2.72 12.31
N ASP A 97 10.84 -3.63 12.49
CA ASP A 97 10.59 -4.86 13.24
C ASP A 97 10.56 -4.57 14.74
N GLN A 98 9.57 -5.11 15.44
CA GLN A 98 9.41 -4.83 16.87
C GLN A 98 10.37 -5.65 17.73
N ALA A 99 10.78 -6.83 17.27
CA ALA A 99 11.69 -7.69 18.02
C ALA A 99 13.15 -7.20 17.92
N SER A 100 13.60 -6.85 16.71
CA SER A 100 14.99 -6.46 16.45
C SER A 100 15.22 -4.95 16.36
N GLY A 101 14.17 -4.13 16.26
CA GLY A 101 14.26 -2.68 16.05
C GLY A 101 14.75 -2.26 14.65
N LYS A 102 15.10 -3.21 13.79
CA LYS A 102 15.62 -2.94 12.44
C LYS A 102 14.53 -2.38 11.52
N GLU A 103 14.92 -1.46 10.65
CA GLU A 103 14.08 -0.91 9.59
C GLU A 103 14.27 -1.69 8.28
N GLY A 104 13.19 -1.90 7.53
CA GLY A 104 13.24 -2.69 6.32
C GLY A 104 11.87 -3.08 5.78
N VAL A 105 11.86 -4.21 5.05
CA VAL A 105 10.67 -4.82 4.46
C VAL A 105 10.28 -6.03 5.28
N PHE A 106 9.05 -6.04 5.78
CA PHE A 106 8.58 -7.08 6.69
C PHE A 106 7.16 -7.52 6.37
N ILE A 107 6.85 -8.77 6.70
CA ILE A 107 5.47 -9.24 6.77
C ILE A 107 4.84 -8.73 8.06
N LYS A 108 3.69 -8.08 7.97
CA LYS A 108 2.96 -7.56 9.14
C LYS A 108 1.55 -8.13 9.17
N LYS A 109 1.08 -8.46 10.38
CA LYS A 109 -0.33 -8.80 10.63
C LYS A 109 -1.07 -7.52 10.99
N ARG A 110 -2.12 -7.18 10.25
CA ARG A 110 -2.95 -5.98 10.46
C ARG A 110 -4.42 -6.37 10.57
N ASN A 111 -5.21 -5.53 11.22
CA ASN A 111 -6.66 -5.61 11.16
C ASN A 111 -7.19 -4.34 10.49
N ILE A 112 -8.03 -4.48 9.46
CA ILE A 112 -8.57 -3.35 8.69
C ILE A 112 -9.66 -2.54 9.41
N TYR A 113 -10.08 -2.98 10.59
CA TYR A 113 -11.02 -2.25 11.45
C TYR A 113 -10.32 -1.55 12.61
N HIS A 114 -9.00 -1.72 12.76
CA HIS A 114 -8.23 -1.12 13.84
C HIS A 114 -7.10 -0.21 13.32
N PRO A 115 -6.89 0.96 13.94
CA PRO A 115 -5.79 1.86 13.59
C PRO A 115 -4.42 1.25 13.95
N ILE A 116 -3.35 1.79 13.37
CA ILE A 116 -1.97 1.45 13.75
C ILE A 116 -1.37 2.64 14.50
N GLY A 117 -1.27 2.54 15.82
CA GLY A 117 -0.81 3.66 16.64
C GLY A 117 -1.65 4.92 16.39
N ARG A 118 -1.00 6.00 15.93
CA ARG A 118 -1.69 7.27 15.58
C ARG A 118 -2.19 7.34 14.13
N LEU A 119 -2.02 6.26 13.34
CA LEU A 119 -2.43 6.19 11.95
C LEU A 119 -3.86 5.65 11.83
N LYS A 120 -4.74 6.43 11.21
CA LYS A 120 -6.13 6.03 10.92
C LYS A 120 -6.21 5.46 9.51
N ILE A 121 -7.00 4.41 9.31
CA ILE A 121 -7.22 3.88 7.97
C ILE A 121 -8.00 4.91 7.17
N LEU A 122 -7.46 5.25 5.99
CA LEU A 122 -8.09 6.13 5.03
C LEU A 122 -8.99 5.33 4.07
N GLY A 123 -8.54 4.14 3.69
CA GLY A 123 -9.35 3.21 2.92
C GLY A 123 -8.52 2.06 2.33
N LEU A 124 -9.21 1.25 1.53
CA LEU A 124 -8.62 0.18 0.72
C LEU A 124 -8.57 0.63 -0.74
N VAL A 125 -7.52 0.22 -1.46
CA VAL A 125 -7.40 0.40 -2.92
C VAL A 125 -7.34 -0.97 -3.56
N GLY A 126 -8.39 -1.30 -4.33
CA GLY A 126 -8.47 -2.52 -5.13
C GLY A 126 -8.03 -2.30 -6.58
N PHE A 127 -7.81 -3.40 -7.30
CA PHE A 127 -7.43 -3.39 -8.71
C PHE A 127 -8.25 -4.43 -9.45
N ASN A 128 -8.74 -4.08 -10.63
CA ASN A 128 -9.39 -5.02 -11.52
C ASN A 128 -8.33 -5.73 -12.36
N ALA A 129 -8.58 -6.99 -12.71
CA ALA A 129 -7.79 -7.67 -13.71
C ALA A 129 -7.89 -6.91 -15.04
N ILE A 130 -6.76 -6.80 -15.73
CA ILE A 130 -6.74 -6.39 -17.13
C ILE A 130 -7.21 -7.63 -17.90
N ASN A 131 -8.42 -7.58 -18.44
CA ASN A 131 -8.91 -8.58 -19.39
C ASN A 131 -8.29 -8.34 -20.77
#